data_AF-A0A7C3DDR0-F1
#
_entry.id   AF-A0A7C3DDR0-F1
#
_cell.length_a   1.000
_cell.length_b   1.000
_cell.length_c   1.000
_cell.angle_alpha   90.00
_cell.angle_beta   90.00
_cell.angle_gamma   90.00
#
_symmetry.space_group_name_H-M   'P 1'
#
loop_
_entity.id
_entity.type
_entity.pdbx_description
1 polymer ?
#
loop_
_entity_poly.entity_id
_entity_poly.type
_entity_poly.pdbx_seq_one_letter_code
_entity_poly.pdbx_strand_id
1 'polypeptide(L)'
;MSRISMAFRAFFGILGGTLPEDIARAHGYEKAAAKRPEPQRETVKPEAGALQLLGLLQREARLIDFFMEDISPYADEQVGAGVRSIHAQCQELLRKHFRLAPVIDGVEGTYVKTESA
;
A
#
# COMPACT_ATOMS: atom_id res chain seq x y z
N MET A 1 47.90 30.63 3.59
CA MET A 1 48.05 30.16 2.19
C MET A 1 47.44 31.19 1.25
N SER A 2 48.09 31.49 0.13
CA SER A 2 47.62 32.52 -0.80
C SER A 2 46.34 32.08 -1.53
N ARG A 3 45.36 32.98 -1.70
CA ARG A 3 44.08 32.67 -2.37
C ARG A 3 44.26 32.09 -3.77
N ILE A 4 45.33 32.48 -4.45
CA ILE A 4 45.69 32.01 -5.79
C ILE A 4 46.03 30.51 -5.78
N SER A 5 46.75 30.01 -4.77
CA SER A 5 47.10 28.58 -4.70
C SER A 5 45.88 27.70 -4.39
N MET A 6 44.89 28.23 -3.64
CA MET A 6 43.61 27.55 -3.42
C MET A 6 42.79 27.47 -4.71
N ALA A 7 42.74 28.54 -5.50
CA ALA A 7 42.00 28.56 -6.77
C ALA A 7 42.54 27.53 -7.78
N PHE A 8 43.87 27.44 -7.94
CA PHE A 8 44.47 26.43 -8.82
C PHE A 8 44.20 25.00 -8.34
N ARG A 9 44.29 24.72 -7.04
CA ARG A 9 43.98 23.40 -6.48
C ARG A 9 42.51 23.02 -6.64
N ALA A 10 41.60 23.98 -6.46
CA ALA A 10 40.17 23.76 -6.70
C ALA A 10 39.90 23.45 -8.18
N PHE A 11 40.51 24.22 -9.09
CA PHE A 11 40.35 24.05 -10.54
C PHE A 11 40.80 22.66 -11.01
N PHE A 12 42.02 22.25 -10.65
CA PHE A 12 42.53 20.93 -11.03
C PHE A 12 41.83 19.78 -10.30
N GLY A 13 41.38 19.98 -9.06
CA GLY A 13 40.58 19.01 -8.32
C GLY A 13 39.23 18.73 -9.01
N ILE A 14 38.51 19.80 -9.41
CA ILE A 14 37.23 19.68 -10.13
C ILE A 14 37.45 18.99 -11.49
N LEU A 15 38.54 19.30 -12.20
CA LEU A 15 38.88 18.60 -13.45
C LEU A 15 39.09 17.10 -13.23
N GLY A 16 39.58 16.70 -12.06
CA GLY A 16 39.66 15.31 -11.59
C GLY A 16 38.40 14.78 -10.89
N GLY A 17 37.29 15.52 -10.91
CA GLY A 17 35.98 15.10 -10.40
C GLY A 17 35.77 15.23 -8.89
N THR A 18 36.70 15.82 -8.13
CA THR A 18 36.57 15.97 -6.67
C THR A 18 37.01 17.35 -6.19
N LEU A 19 36.16 18.03 -5.40
CA LEU A 19 36.53 19.30 -4.77
C LEU A 19 37.14 19.03 -3.39
N PRO A 20 38.37 19.47 -3.10
CA PRO A 20 38.97 19.32 -1.77
C PRO A 20 38.12 19.97 -0.67
N GLU A 21 37.81 19.22 0.39
CA GLU A 21 36.90 19.64 1.46
C GLU A 21 37.38 20.87 2.23
N ASP A 22 38.69 21.05 2.33
CA ASP A 22 39.32 22.21 2.97
C ASP A 22 38.97 23.52 2.23
N ILE A 23 38.97 23.48 0.89
CA ILE A 23 38.60 24.63 0.05
C ILE A 23 37.08 24.81 0.05
N ALA A 24 36.33 23.71 -0.01
CA ALA A 24 34.87 23.73 0.03
C ALA A 24 34.35 24.38 1.31
N ARG A 25 34.87 23.98 2.49
CA ARG A 25 34.52 24.56 3.79
C ARG A 25 34.97 26.03 3.92
N ALA A 26 36.18 26.36 3.47
CA ALA A 26 36.68 27.74 3.53
C ALA A 26 35.83 28.73 2.72
N HIS A 27 35.11 28.24 1.72
CA HIS A 27 34.24 29.05 0.86
C HIS A 27 32.74 28.71 1.02
N GLY A 28 32.35 27.99 2.08
CA GLY A 28 30.95 27.73 2.43
C GLY A 28 30.20 26.76 1.51
N TYR A 29 30.91 25.97 0.70
CA TYR A 29 30.34 24.90 -0.10
C TYR A 29 30.23 23.63 0.76
N GLU A 30 29.12 23.47 1.48
CA GLU A 30 28.74 22.16 2.01
C GLU A 30 27.95 21.39 0.95
N LYS A 31 28.40 20.17 0.63
CA LYS A 31 27.61 19.25 -0.19
C LYS A 31 26.36 18.90 0.60
N ALA A 32 25.26 19.59 0.33
CA ALA A 32 23.97 19.31 0.93
C ALA A 32 23.61 17.85 0.63
N ALA A 33 23.75 16.98 1.64
CA ALA A 33 23.19 15.65 1.57
C ALA A 33 21.68 15.84 1.47
N ALA A 34 21.13 15.65 0.28
CA ALA A 34 19.69 15.66 0.07
C ALA A 34 19.08 14.62 1.01
N LYS A 35 18.49 15.07 2.12
CA LYS A 35 17.64 14.24 2.96
C LYS A 35 16.51 13.76 2.06
N ARG A 36 16.60 12.49 1.63
CA ARG A 36 15.51 11.84 0.91
C ARG A 36 14.29 11.95 1.83
N PRO A 37 13.18 12.58 1.38
CA PRO A 37 12.01 12.69 2.22
C PRO A 37 11.60 11.27 2.61
N GLU A 38 11.52 11.03 3.92
CA GLU A 38 10.99 9.78 4.44
C GLU A 38 9.55 9.64 3.91
N PRO A 39 9.16 8.46 3.38
CA PRO A 39 7.82 8.27 2.87
C PRO A 39 6.84 8.51 4.02
N GLN A 40 6.06 9.59 3.91
CA GLN A 40 4.92 9.82 4.78
C GLN A 40 4.01 8.62 4.62
N ARG A 41 3.89 7.82 5.69
CA ARG A 41 2.88 6.77 5.74
C ARG A 41 1.54 7.46 5.76
N GLU A 42 0.85 7.45 4.62
CA GLU A 42 -0.54 7.87 4.55
C GLU A 42 -1.33 7.08 5.60
N THR A 43 -2.02 7.81 6.47
CA THR A 43 -2.94 7.21 7.44
C THR A 43 -4.04 6.51 6.66
N VAL A 44 -4.05 5.18 6.69
CA VAL A 44 -5.06 4.37 6.02
C VAL A 44 -6.42 4.71 6.63
N LYS A 45 -7.25 5.41 5.86
CA LYS A 45 -8.65 5.67 6.25
C LYS A 45 -9.42 4.35 6.12
N PRO A 46 -10.23 3.94 7.12
CA PRO A 46 -11.02 2.70 7.03
C PRO A 46 -11.91 2.65 5.79
N GLU A 47 -12.46 3.79 5.39
CA GLU A 47 -13.26 3.99 4.16
C GLU A 47 -12.51 3.55 2.89
N ALA A 48 -11.20 3.83 2.81
CA ALA A 48 -10.37 3.44 1.67
C ALA A 48 -10.22 1.91 1.61
N GLY A 49 -10.10 1.24 2.76
CA GLY A 49 -10.06 -0.22 2.84
C GLY A 49 -11.37 -0.88 2.39
N ALA A 50 -12.51 -0.32 2.80
CA ALA A 50 -13.83 -0.81 2.37
C ALA A 50 -14.02 -0.68 0.85
N LEU A 51 -13.68 0.48 0.27
CA LEU A 51 -13.74 0.70 -1.18
C LEU A 51 -12.79 -0.21 -1.94
N GLN A 52 -11.58 -0.45 -1.40
CA GLN A 52 -10.62 -1.37 -1.98
C GLN A 52 -11.15 -2.81 -1.99
N LEU A 53 -11.72 -3.29 -0.88
CA LEU A 53 -12.34 -4.61 -0.81
C LEU A 53 -13.49 -4.74 -1.81
N LEU A 54 -14.38 -3.76 -1.87
CA LEU A 54 -15.48 -3.74 -2.82
C LEU A 54 -14.99 -3.78 -4.28
N GLY A 55 -13.93 -3.01 -4.59
CA GLY A 55 -13.30 -3.01 -5.90
C GLY A 55 -12.67 -4.36 -6.27
N LEU A 56 -12.04 -5.04 -5.31
CA LEU A 56 -11.50 -6.40 -5.53
C LEU A 56 -12.62 -7.39 -5.82
N LEU A 57 -13.69 -7.39 -5.01
CA LEU A 57 -14.84 -8.29 -5.18
C LEU A 57 -15.51 -8.08 -6.54
N GLN A 58 -15.62 -6.84 -6.98
CA GLN A 58 -16.19 -6.55 -8.30
C GLN A 58 -15.26 -7.02 -9.43
N ARG A 59 -13.95 -6.76 -9.35
CA ARG A 59 -12.99 -7.12 -10.38
C ARG A 59 -12.85 -8.63 -10.57
N GLU A 60 -12.87 -9.40 -9.48
CA GLU A 60 -12.58 -10.84 -9.54
C GLU A 60 -13.84 -11.72 -9.53
N ALA A 61 -14.97 -11.23 -9.00
CA ALA A 61 -16.19 -12.03 -8.86
C ALA A 61 -17.46 -11.38 -9.45
N ARG A 62 -17.41 -10.15 -9.98
CA ARG A 62 -18.57 -9.43 -10.53
C ARG A 62 -19.75 -9.33 -9.55
N LEU A 63 -19.45 -9.19 -8.26
CA LEU A 63 -20.45 -9.22 -7.19
C LEU A 63 -21.52 -8.11 -7.34
N ILE A 64 -21.09 -6.90 -7.70
CA ILE A 64 -22.00 -5.76 -7.87
C ILE A 64 -22.87 -5.98 -9.10
N ASP A 65 -22.31 -6.50 -10.19
CA ASP A 65 -23.09 -6.81 -11.40
C ASP A 65 -24.21 -7.79 -11.07
N PHE A 66 -23.89 -8.86 -10.33
CA PHE A 66 -24.87 -9.85 -9.89
C PHE A 66 -25.98 -9.26 -9.02
N PHE A 67 -25.67 -8.34 -8.10
CA PHE A 67 -26.68 -7.69 -7.27
C PHE A 67 -27.54 -6.66 -8.02
N MET A 68 -27.03 -6.10 -9.11
CA MET A 68 -27.74 -5.12 -9.94
C MET A 68 -28.51 -5.76 -11.09
N GLU A 69 -28.27 -7.03 -11.40
CA GLU A 69 -28.98 -7.79 -12.43
C GLU A 69 -30.40 -8.15 -11.95
N ASP A 70 -31.41 -7.90 -12.79
CA ASP A 70 -32.77 -8.38 -12.54
C ASP A 70 -32.84 -9.88 -12.84
N ILE A 71 -32.88 -10.68 -11.78
CA ILE A 71 -32.95 -12.14 -11.92
C ILE A 71 -34.37 -12.70 -12.00
N SER A 72 -35.40 -11.86 -11.89
CA SER A 72 -36.81 -12.26 -11.93
C SER A 72 -37.23 -13.11 -13.15
N PRO A 73 -36.68 -12.90 -14.37
CA PRO A 73 -37.08 -13.70 -15.53
C PRO A 73 -36.36 -15.04 -15.66
N TYR A 74 -35.39 -15.36 -14.81
CA TYR A 74 -34.59 -16.58 -14.91
C TYR A 74 -35.13 -17.69 -14.00
N ALA A 75 -35.00 -18.95 -14.44
CA ALA A 75 -35.34 -20.09 -13.62
C ALA A 75 -34.27 -20.36 -12.55
N ASP A 76 -34.65 -21.03 -11.46
CA ASP A 76 -33.77 -21.36 -10.33
C ASP A 76 -32.50 -22.11 -10.78
N GLU A 77 -32.59 -23.00 -11.77
CA GLU A 77 -31.44 -23.72 -12.31
C GLU A 77 -30.43 -22.78 -12.97
N GLN A 78 -30.91 -21.75 -13.68
CA GLN A 78 -30.05 -20.77 -14.36
C GLN A 78 -29.38 -19.84 -13.35
N VAL A 79 -30.14 -19.36 -12.36
CA VAL A 79 -29.61 -18.55 -11.26
C VAL A 79 -28.59 -19.36 -10.47
N GLY A 80 -28.91 -20.60 -10.10
CA GLY A 80 -28.01 -21.50 -9.37
C GLY A 80 -26.72 -21.80 -10.13
N ALA A 81 -26.76 -21.95 -11.45
CA ALA A 81 -25.56 -22.14 -12.27
C ALA A 81 -24.64 -20.91 -12.24
N GLY A 82 -25.21 -19.70 -12.32
CA GLY A 82 -24.45 -18.44 -12.24
C GLY A 82 -23.85 -18.18 -10.86
N VAL A 83 -24.69 -18.30 -9.81
CA VAL A 83 -24.31 -18.01 -8.42
C VAL A 83 -23.16 -18.88 -7.93
N ARG A 84 -23.14 -20.17 -8.29
CA ARG A 84 -22.05 -21.08 -7.87
C ARG A 84 -20.68 -20.58 -8.30
N SER A 85 -20.58 -20.02 -9.51
CA SER A 85 -19.33 -19.48 -10.04
C SER A 85 -18.91 -18.20 -9.32
N ILE A 86 -19.83 -17.24 -9.15
CA ILE A 86 -19.61 -15.98 -8.43
C ILE A 86 -19.20 -16.27 -6.98
N HIS A 87 -19.90 -17.18 -6.32
CA HIS A 87 -19.62 -17.58 -4.94
C HIS A 87 -18.22 -18.19 -4.80
N ALA A 88 -17.83 -19.10 -5.72
CA ALA A 88 -16.48 -19.68 -5.70
C ALA A 88 -15.38 -18.62 -5.87
N GLN A 89 -15.58 -17.66 -6.77
CA GLN A 89 -14.64 -16.55 -7.01
C GLN A 89 -14.51 -15.62 -5.79
N CYS A 90 -15.64 -15.27 -5.15
CA CYS A 90 -15.64 -14.53 -3.89
C CYS A 90 -14.86 -15.27 -2.79
N GLN A 91 -15.08 -16.58 -2.66
CA GLN A 91 -14.38 -17.38 -1.65
C GLN A 91 -12.87 -17.43 -1.90
N GLU A 92 -12.45 -17.60 -3.16
CA GLU A 92 -11.04 -17.62 -3.53
C GLU A 92 -10.35 -16.29 -3.24
N LEU A 93 -10.98 -15.17 -3.63
CA LEU A 93 -10.51 -13.82 -3.32
C LEU A 93 -10.33 -13.64 -1.81
N LEU A 94 -11.33 -14.02 -1.02
CA LEU A 94 -11.26 -13.88 0.44
C LEU A 94 -10.11 -14.71 1.02
N ARG A 95 -9.91 -15.95 0.57
CA ARG A 95 -8.80 -16.80 1.04
C ARG A 95 -7.42 -16.25 0.62
N LYS A 96 -7.34 -15.61 -0.53
CA LYS A 96 -6.11 -15.02 -1.07
C LYS A 96 -5.69 -13.75 -0.33
N HIS A 97 -6.65 -12.92 0.07
CA HIS A 97 -6.38 -11.61 0.65
C HIS A 97 -6.57 -11.54 2.17
N PHE A 98 -7.34 -12.46 2.76
CA PHE A 98 -7.65 -12.48 4.18
C PHE A 98 -7.26 -13.79 4.84
N ARG A 99 -6.73 -13.69 6.04
CA ARG A 99 -6.55 -14.81 6.95
C ARG A 99 -7.60 -14.70 8.06
N LEU A 100 -8.77 -15.30 7.82
CA LEU A 100 -9.84 -15.32 8.79
C LEU A 100 -9.47 -16.22 9.98
N ALA A 101 -9.66 -15.69 11.18
CA ALA A 101 -9.47 -16.42 12.43
C ALA A 101 -10.67 -16.14 13.35
N PRO A 102 -11.06 -17.11 14.19
CA PRO A 102 -12.07 -16.87 15.21
C PRO A 102 -11.63 -15.72 16.11
N VAL A 103 -12.56 -14.79 16.40
CA VAL A 103 -12.31 -13.69 17.34
C VAL A 103 -12.31 -14.20 18.78
N ILE A 104 -13.12 -15.22 19.05
CA ILE A 104 -13.27 -15.85 20.36
C ILE A 104 -13.10 -17.36 20.15
N ASP A 105 -12.19 -17.96 20.89
CA ASP A 105 -11.95 -19.41 20.86
C ASP A 105 -12.75 -20.08 22.00
N GLY A 106 -14.06 -20.24 21.77
CA GLY A 106 -14.99 -20.76 22.76
C GLY A 106 -16.11 -21.60 22.12
N VAL A 107 -16.60 -22.59 22.87
CA VAL A 107 -17.76 -23.38 22.46
C VAL A 107 -19.05 -22.57 22.59
N GLU A 108 -20.00 -22.82 21.71
CA GLU A 108 -21.32 -22.16 21.73
C GLU A 108 -21.95 -22.28 23.13
N GLY A 109 -22.42 -21.15 23.69
CA GLY A 109 -22.95 -21.07 25.06
C GLY A 109 -21.93 -20.73 26.15
N THR A 110 -20.64 -20.58 25.82
CA THR A 110 -19.64 -20.09 26.78
C THR A 110 -19.84 -18.61 27.07
N TYR A 111 -19.97 -18.23 28.34
CA TYR A 111 -20.00 -16.82 28.74
C TYR A 111 -18.63 -16.19 28.53
N VAL A 112 -18.54 -15.27 27.57
CA VAL A 112 -17.34 -14.48 27.30
C VAL A 112 -17.66 -13.02 27.56
N LYS A 113 -16.89 -12.40 28.46
CA LYS A 113 -16.97 -10.97 28.74
C LYS A 113 -16.26 -10.24 27.61
N THR A 114 -17.00 -9.58 26.72
CA THR A 114 -16.40 -8.78 25.65
C THR A 114 -15.70 -7.57 26.27
N GLU A 115 -14.47 -7.30 25.85
CA GLU A 115 -13.81 -6.03 26.17
C GLU A 115 -14.61 -4.94 25.45
N SER A 116 -15.22 -4.05 26.23
CA SER A 116 -16.03 -2.95 25.71
C SER A 116 -15.10 -1.99 24.96
N ALA A 117 -15.37 -1.77 23.68
CA ALA A 117 -14.65 -0.83 22.83
C ALA A 117 -14.94 0.63 23.18
#